data_AF-A0A1J5KRT5-F1
#
_entry.id   AF-A0A1J5KRT5-F1
#
_cell.length_a   1.000
_cell.length_b   1.000
_cell.length_c   1.000
_cell.angle_alpha   90.00
_cell.angle_beta   90.00
_cell.angle_gamma   90.00
#
_symmetry.space_group_name_H-M   'P 1'
#
loop_
_entity.id
_entity.type
_entity.pdbx_description
1 polymer ?
#
loop_
_entity_poly.entity_id
_entity_poly.type
_entity_poly.pdbx_seq_one_letter_code
_entity_poly.pdbx_strand_id
1 'polypeptide(L)'
;MNFSRHCDLCDNRISSLEKGLTCNLTNKKPDFNNTCSKITLDKKFQEILEIANIELEILRRNKKSIHWTFYSTIIGGFLLIIGGYFFSDWTIHSIFLWYVKIGIIGAGFTFLGIAYSKLNGFRKKEKKARFDKLKIDETINKYGIEYNPSFDFEKKIHGIQEVNVNLEFKNWTKKRTTTPYKINC
;
A
#
# COMPACT_ATOMS: atom_id res chain seq x y z
N MET A 1 18.45 -3.21 -17.18
CA MET A 1 17.47 -4.24 -16.76
C MET A 1 18.05 -5.01 -15.59
N ASN A 2 17.26 -5.30 -14.55
CA ASN A 2 17.75 -6.04 -13.38
C ASN A 2 17.40 -7.53 -13.55
N PHE A 3 18.35 -8.31 -14.05
CA PHE A 3 18.15 -9.70 -14.45
C PHE A 3 18.03 -10.68 -13.27
N SER A 4 18.30 -10.24 -12.04
CA SER A 4 18.25 -11.06 -10.83
C SER A 4 16.96 -10.91 -10.01
N ARG A 5 15.95 -10.17 -10.49
CA ARG A 5 14.68 -9.96 -9.76
C ARG A 5 13.93 -11.24 -9.43
N HIS A 6 13.98 -12.25 -10.30
CA HIS A 6 13.37 -13.55 -10.01
C HIS A 6 14.04 -14.27 -8.83
N CYS A 7 15.28 -13.90 -8.47
CA CYS A 7 15.93 -14.43 -7.28
C CYS A 7 15.31 -13.89 -5.98
N ASP A 8 14.67 -12.72 -6.00
CA ASP A 8 13.98 -12.19 -4.81
C ASP A 8 12.76 -13.03 -4.44
N LEU A 9 12.10 -13.59 -5.46
CA LEU A 9 10.95 -14.48 -5.34
C LEU A 9 11.33 -15.95 -5.11
N CYS A 10 12.60 -16.31 -5.32
CA CYS A 10 13.07 -17.69 -5.24
C CYS A 10 13.36 -18.11 -3.79
N ASP A 11 12.98 -19.35 -3.45
CA ASP A 11 13.28 -19.95 -2.14
C ASP A 11 14.76 -20.32 -1.98
N ASN A 12 15.47 -20.57 -3.08
CA ASN A 12 16.90 -20.92 -3.04
C ASN A 12 17.83 -19.71 -2.85
N ARG A 13 17.29 -18.52 -2.56
CA ARG A 13 18.07 -17.30 -2.39
C ARG A 13 18.75 -17.27 -1.03
N ILE A 14 20.06 -17.01 -1.02
CA ILE A 14 20.82 -16.65 0.18
C ILE A 14 21.21 -15.18 0.06
N SER A 15 20.98 -14.41 1.12
CA SER A 15 21.45 -13.03 1.21
C SER A 15 22.36 -12.88 2.43
N SER A 16 23.59 -12.43 2.19
CA SER A 16 24.56 -12.07 3.24
C SER A 16 25.08 -10.66 2.99
N LEU A 17 25.35 -9.90 4.06
CA LEU A 17 25.93 -8.56 3.96
C LEU A 17 27.29 -8.56 3.26
N GLU A 18 28.09 -9.61 3.48
CA GLU A 18 29.45 -9.72 2.96
C GLU A 18 29.48 -10.21 1.51
N LYS A 19 28.63 -11.20 1.18
CA LYS A 19 28.67 -11.89 -0.14
C LYS A 19 27.60 -11.40 -1.12
N GLY A 20 26.65 -10.59 -0.65
CA GLY A 20 25.48 -10.15 -1.42
C GLY A 20 24.48 -11.28 -1.64
N LEU A 21 23.77 -11.22 -2.76
CA LEU A 21 22.77 -12.22 -3.14
C LEU A 21 23.43 -13.38 -3.89
N THR A 22 23.30 -14.59 -3.36
CA THR A 22 23.82 -15.84 -3.94
C THR A 22 22.73 -16.90 -4.03
N CYS A 23 22.93 -17.90 -4.88
CA CYS A 23 22.03 -19.04 -5.00
C CYS A 23 22.53 -20.21 -4.14
N ASN A 24 21.67 -20.79 -3.31
CA ASN A 24 21.99 -21.97 -2.48
C ASN A 24 22.42 -23.18 -3.32
N LEU A 25 21.87 -23.31 -4.54
CA LEU A 25 22.16 -24.46 -5.41
C LEU A 25 23.57 -24.40 -6.04
N THR A 26 24.12 -23.20 -6.26
CA THR A 26 25.39 -23.02 -6.97
C THR A 26 26.46 -22.32 -6.14
N ASN A 27 26.09 -21.76 -4.98
CA ASN A 27 26.91 -20.88 -4.14
C ASN A 27 27.55 -19.70 -4.89
N LYS A 28 27.00 -19.35 -6.06
CA LYS A 28 27.48 -18.27 -6.93
C LYS A 28 26.45 -17.15 -7.02
N LYS A 29 26.91 -15.98 -7.45
CA LYS A 29 26.03 -14.87 -7.79
C LYS A 29 25.13 -15.25 -8.98
N PRO A 30 23.88 -14.75 -9.02
CA PRO A 30 23.00 -14.90 -10.17
C PRO A 30 23.69 -14.44 -11.45
N ASP A 31 23.79 -15.34 -12.43
CA ASP A 31 24.19 -15.01 -13.79
C ASP A 31 23.12 -15.58 -14.72
N PHE A 32 22.15 -14.74 -15.08
CA PHE A 32 20.98 -15.14 -15.85
C PHE A 32 20.70 -14.10 -16.92
N ASN A 33 20.43 -14.55 -18.15
CA ASN A 33 20.09 -13.67 -19.25
C ASN A 33 18.60 -13.27 -19.26
N ASN A 34 17.70 -14.16 -18.79
CA ASN A 34 16.25 -13.88 -18.71
C ASN A 34 15.49 -14.66 -17.64
N THR A 35 15.69 -15.99 -17.56
CA THR A 35 15.03 -16.88 -16.61
C THR A 35 16.05 -17.82 -15.96
N CYS A 36 15.65 -18.45 -14.86
CA CYS A 36 16.43 -19.49 -14.19
C CYS A 36 15.73 -20.84 -14.35
N SER A 37 16.40 -21.82 -14.98
CA SER A 37 15.85 -23.17 -15.22
C SER A 37 15.64 -23.99 -13.95
N LYS A 38 16.35 -23.64 -12.85
CA LYS A 38 16.26 -24.29 -11.54
C LYS A 38 15.56 -23.42 -10.50
N ILE A 39 14.66 -22.54 -10.93
CA ILE A 39 13.92 -21.69 -9.99
C ILE A 39 13.01 -22.57 -9.12
N THR A 40 13.01 -22.32 -7.82
CA THR A 40 12.05 -22.90 -6.89
C THR A 40 11.17 -21.77 -6.40
N LEU A 41 9.91 -21.82 -6.84
CA LEU A 41 8.84 -20.97 -6.36
C LEU A 41 7.94 -21.88 -5.53
N ASP A 42 7.93 -21.68 -4.22
CA ASP A 42 7.12 -22.41 -3.25
C ASP A 42 6.54 -21.42 -2.23
N LYS A 43 6.90 -21.53 -0.94
CA LYS A 43 6.26 -20.77 0.15
C LYS A 43 6.58 -19.28 0.12
N LYS A 44 7.85 -18.90 -0.03
CA LYS A 44 8.24 -17.48 0.01
C LYS A 44 7.67 -16.69 -1.15
N PHE A 45 7.66 -17.30 -2.33
CA PHE A 45 7.01 -16.75 -3.50
C PHE A 45 5.53 -16.48 -3.24
N GLN A 46 4.82 -17.49 -2.74
CA GLN A 46 3.40 -17.41 -2.41
C GLN A 46 3.12 -16.31 -1.39
N GLU A 47 3.91 -16.23 -0.31
CA GLU A 47 3.77 -15.21 0.73
C GLU A 47 3.97 -13.79 0.16
N ILE A 48 5.03 -13.56 -0.61
CA ILE A 48 5.30 -12.25 -1.25
C ILE A 48 4.14 -11.86 -2.18
N LEU A 49 3.62 -12.81 -2.95
CA LEU A 49 2.50 -12.61 -3.86
C LEU A 49 1.22 -12.28 -3.09
N GLU A 50 0.88 -13.04 -2.06
CA GLU A 50 -0.33 -12.86 -1.23
C GLU A 50 -0.29 -11.50 -0.53
N ILE A 51 0.83 -11.13 0.11
CA ILE A 51 1.00 -9.84 0.81
C ILE A 51 0.83 -8.65 -0.16
N ALA A 52 1.47 -8.69 -1.33
CA ALA A 52 1.36 -7.58 -2.30
C ALA A 52 -0.09 -7.41 -2.82
N ASN A 53 -0.79 -8.53 -2.99
CA ASN A 53 -2.19 -8.56 -3.41
C ASN A 53 -3.13 -8.05 -2.30
N ILE A 54 -2.91 -8.46 -1.05
CA ILE A 54 -3.65 -7.98 0.13
C ILE A 54 -3.48 -6.47 0.30
N GLU A 55 -2.24 -5.95 0.26
CA GLU A 55 -1.96 -4.52 0.47
C GLU A 55 -2.74 -3.66 -0.52
N LEU A 56 -2.80 -4.06 -1.79
CA LEU A 56 -3.57 -3.39 -2.81
C LEU A 56 -5.08 -3.45 -2.57
N GLU A 57 -5.61 -4.59 -2.14
CA GLU A 57 -7.03 -4.75 -1.87
C GLU A 57 -7.47 -3.90 -0.67
N ILE A 58 -6.64 -3.82 0.38
CA ILE A 58 -6.88 -2.93 1.52
C ILE A 58 -6.92 -1.47 1.08
N LEU A 59 -5.95 -1.04 0.26
CA LEU A 59 -5.92 0.33 -0.26
C LEU A 59 -7.15 0.62 -1.13
N ARG A 60 -7.59 -0.35 -1.94
CA ARG A 60 -8.81 -0.25 -2.75
C ARG A 60 -10.06 -0.08 -1.88
N ARG A 61 -10.22 -0.88 -0.83
CA ARG A 61 -11.34 -0.79 0.12
C ARG A 61 -11.34 0.52 0.89
N ASN A 62 -10.18 0.94 1.39
CA ASN A 62 -10.02 2.17 2.16
C ASN A 62 -10.13 3.45 1.30
N LYS A 63 -10.02 3.33 -0.03
CA LYS A 63 -10.10 4.47 -0.96
C LYS A 63 -11.32 5.33 -0.71
N LYS A 64 -12.52 4.73 -0.57
CA LYS A 64 -13.77 5.48 -0.36
C LYS A 64 -13.73 6.26 0.95
N SER A 65 -13.34 5.62 2.05
CA SER A 65 -13.23 6.24 3.37
C SER A 65 -12.22 7.41 3.38
N ILE A 66 -11.08 7.22 2.71
CA ILE A 66 -10.04 8.26 2.61
C ILE A 66 -10.52 9.47 1.80
N HIS A 67 -11.19 9.24 0.66
CA HIS A 67 -11.76 10.34 -0.13
C HIS A 67 -12.85 11.07 0.65
N TRP A 68 -13.72 10.34 1.37
CA TRP A 68 -14.75 10.95 2.19
C TRP A 68 -14.17 11.82 3.31
N THR A 69 -13.14 11.31 4.01
CA THR A 69 -12.43 12.08 5.04
C THR A 69 -11.72 13.30 4.44
N PHE A 70 -11.17 13.18 3.25
CA PHE A 70 -10.53 14.29 2.55
C PHE A 70 -11.53 15.41 2.25
N TYR A 71 -12.68 15.08 1.65
CA TYR A 71 -13.71 16.06 1.34
C TYR A 71 -14.30 16.69 2.60
N SER A 72 -14.59 15.90 3.65
CA SER A 72 -15.13 16.45 4.90
C SER A 72 -14.14 17.41 5.58
N THR A 73 -12.84 17.10 5.56
CA THR A 73 -11.80 17.96 6.13
C THR A 73 -11.65 19.25 5.32
N ILE A 74 -11.72 19.18 3.98
CA ILE A 74 -11.68 20.37 3.12
C ILE A 74 -12.88 21.28 3.36
N ILE A 75 -14.08 20.71 3.41
CA ILE A 75 -15.32 21.46 3.68
C ILE A 75 -15.20 22.16 5.04
N GLY A 76 -14.76 21.44 6.08
CA GLY A 76 -14.50 22.03 7.39
C GLY A 76 -13.49 23.16 7.36
N GLY A 77 -12.38 23.00 6.63
CA GLY A 77 -11.36 24.04 6.45
C GLY A 77 -11.92 25.31 5.80
N PHE A 78 -12.70 25.16 4.72
CA PHE A 78 -13.35 26.31 4.08
C PHE A 78 -14.42 26.97 4.95
N LEU A 79 -15.21 26.18 5.70
CA LEU A 79 -16.19 26.72 6.65
C LEU A 79 -15.52 27.55 7.74
N LEU A 80 -14.33 27.16 8.22
CA LEU A 80 -13.56 27.97 9.17
C LEU A 80 -13.08 29.28 8.55
N ILE A 81 -12.59 29.25 7.30
CA ILE A 81 -12.12 30.46 6.60
C ILE A 81 -13.28 31.43 6.37
N ILE A 82 -14.39 30.94 5.81
CA ILE A 82 -15.59 31.73 5.51
C ILE A 82 -16.23 32.23 6.81
N GLY A 83 -16.43 31.35 7.78
CA GLY A 83 -16.97 31.69 9.09
C GLY A 83 -16.13 32.73 9.80
N GLY A 84 -14.80 32.55 9.84
CA GLY A 84 -13.87 33.53 10.42
C GLY A 84 -13.88 34.88 9.70
N TYR A 85 -14.12 34.89 8.39
CA TYR A 85 -14.27 36.13 7.64
C TYR A 85 -15.52 36.91 8.06
N PHE A 86 -16.69 36.25 8.09
CA PHE A 86 -17.98 36.87 8.43
C PHE A 86 -18.20 37.15 9.92
N PHE A 87 -17.51 36.43 10.81
CA PHE A 87 -17.69 36.54 12.27
C PHE A 87 -17.41 37.95 12.84
N SER A 88 -16.60 38.75 12.14
CA SER A 88 -16.12 40.05 12.63
C SER A 88 -16.97 41.24 12.19
N ASP A 89 -17.86 41.10 11.21
CA ASP A 89 -18.65 42.24 10.70
C ASP A 89 -19.78 42.64 11.65
N TRP A 90 -20.06 41.84 12.69
CA TRP A 90 -21.11 42.09 13.67
C TRP A 90 -20.66 42.80 14.95
N THR A 91 -19.36 42.90 15.26
CA THR A 91 -18.89 43.51 16.52
C THR A 91 -17.64 44.38 16.33
N ILE A 92 -17.82 45.70 16.52
CA ILE A 92 -16.85 46.77 16.24
C ILE A 92 -15.73 46.87 17.31
N HIS A 93 -14.48 47.04 16.83
CA HIS A 93 -13.28 47.61 17.49
C HIS A 93 -12.71 46.97 18.79
N SER A 94 -12.34 45.69 18.75
CA SER A 94 -11.39 45.14 19.73
C SER A 94 -10.24 44.42 19.05
N ILE A 95 -8.99 44.79 19.39
CA ILE A 95 -7.75 44.14 18.93
C ILE A 95 -7.78 42.63 19.20
N PHE A 96 -8.41 42.22 20.31
CA PHE A 96 -8.57 40.81 20.68
C PHE A 96 -9.36 40.02 19.61
N LEU A 97 -10.45 40.58 19.09
CA LEU A 97 -11.28 39.90 18.07
C LEU A 97 -10.54 39.75 16.74
N TRP A 98 -9.63 40.67 16.42
CA TRP A 98 -8.78 40.58 15.23
C TRP A 98 -7.79 39.41 15.32
N TYR A 99 -7.16 39.21 16.48
CA TYR A 99 -6.31 38.03 16.72
C TYR A 99 -7.09 36.73 16.62
N VAL A 100 -8.31 36.68 17.19
CA VAL A 100 -9.19 35.49 17.09
C VAL A 100 -9.55 35.20 15.64
N LYS A 101 -9.88 36.22 14.83
CA LYS A 101 -10.16 36.08 13.39
C LYS A 101 -8.99 35.44 12.64
N ILE A 102 -7.78 35.96 12.83
CA ILE A 102 -6.57 35.40 12.21
C ILE A 102 -6.35 33.96 12.69
N GLY A 103 -6.57 33.68 13.98
CA GLY A 103 -6.47 32.34 14.54
C GLY A 103 -7.41 31.34 13.86
N ILE A 104 -8.69 31.70 13.68
CA ILE A 104 -9.70 30.85 13.04
C ILE A 104 -9.36 30.61 11.55
N ILE A 105 -8.99 31.66 10.82
CA ILE A 105 -8.58 31.54 9.41
C ILE A 105 -7.31 30.69 9.29
N GLY A 106 -6.33 30.92 10.16
CA GLY A 106 -5.11 30.13 10.24
C GLY A 106 -5.39 28.65 10.51
N ALA A 107 -6.31 28.34 11.43
CA ALA A 107 -6.79 26.98 11.65
C ALA A 107 -7.44 26.40 10.38
N GLY A 108 -8.25 27.15 9.65
CA GLY A 108 -8.80 26.71 8.36
C GLY A 108 -7.71 26.24 7.37
N PHE A 109 -6.62 27.00 7.24
CA PHE A 109 -5.48 26.61 6.40
C PHE A 109 -4.75 25.35 6.90
N THR A 110 -4.61 25.14 8.22
CA THR A 110 -3.99 23.91 8.73
C THR A 110 -4.82 22.68 8.42
N PHE A 111 -6.15 22.76 8.49
CA PHE A 111 -7.06 21.68 8.07
C PHE A 111 -6.89 21.33 6.59
N LEU A 112 -6.75 22.33 5.71
CA LEU A 112 -6.48 22.11 4.28
C LEU A 112 -5.13 21.41 4.06
N GLY A 113 -4.09 21.83 4.80
CA GLY A 113 -2.77 21.18 4.76
C GLY A 113 -2.80 19.72 5.19
N ILE A 114 -3.52 19.41 6.27
CA ILE A 114 -3.72 18.04 6.77
C ILE A 114 -4.45 17.18 5.73
N ALA A 115 -5.53 17.71 5.14
CA ALA A 115 -6.29 17.02 4.10
C ALA A 115 -5.39 16.66 2.90
N TYR A 116 -4.62 17.62 2.40
CA TYR A 116 -3.68 17.42 1.29
C TYR A 116 -2.62 16.36 1.62
N SER A 117 -2.00 16.45 2.81
CA SER A 117 -0.99 15.50 3.26
C SER A 117 -1.53 14.06 3.32
N LYS A 118 -2.73 13.87 3.89
CA LYS A 118 -3.38 12.56 3.99
C LYS A 118 -3.65 11.94 2.62
N LEU A 119 -4.19 12.72 1.67
CA LEU A 119 -4.47 12.25 0.32
C LEU A 119 -3.18 11.94 -0.46
N ASN A 120 -2.17 12.79 -0.35
CA ASN A 120 -0.88 12.58 -1.00
C ASN A 120 -0.17 11.32 -0.45
N GLY A 121 -0.22 11.12 0.86
CA GLY A 121 0.29 9.91 1.51
C GLY A 121 -0.40 8.65 0.99
N PHE A 122 -1.73 8.68 0.86
CA PHE A 122 -2.47 7.57 0.25
C PHE A 122 -2.07 7.31 -1.21
N ARG A 123 -1.99 8.35 -2.05
CA ARG A 123 -1.58 8.22 -3.46
C ARG A 123 -0.18 7.63 -3.61
N LYS A 124 0.76 8.04 -2.76
CA LYS A 124 2.12 7.49 -2.74
C LYS A 124 2.13 6.00 -2.38
N LYS A 125 1.38 5.62 -1.34
CA LYS A 125 1.22 4.21 -0.94
C LYS A 125 0.59 3.38 -2.05
N GLU A 126 -0.51 3.84 -2.66
CA GLU A 126 -1.17 3.17 -3.79
C GLU A 126 -0.22 3.00 -4.98
N LYS A 127 0.53 4.04 -5.34
CA LYS A 127 1.51 3.97 -6.43
C LYS A 127 2.60 2.95 -6.14
N LYS A 128 3.15 2.93 -4.91
CA LYS A 128 4.18 1.97 -4.50
C LYS A 128 3.67 0.54 -4.56
N ALA A 129 2.52 0.25 -3.92
CA ALA A 129 1.94 -1.09 -3.89
C ALA A 129 1.61 -1.59 -5.31
N ARG A 130 1.09 -0.72 -6.19
CA ARG A 130 0.84 -1.08 -7.60
C ARG A 130 2.13 -1.40 -8.33
N PHE A 131 3.17 -0.60 -8.13
CA PHE A 131 4.46 -0.82 -8.77
C PHE A 131 5.13 -2.11 -8.28
N ASP A 132 5.05 -2.42 -6.99
CA ASP A 132 5.61 -3.64 -6.43
C ASP A 132 4.85 -4.87 -6.93
N LYS A 133 3.51 -4.83 -7.01
CA LYS A 133 2.72 -5.89 -7.67
C LYS A 133 3.10 -6.05 -9.15
N LEU A 134 3.18 -4.96 -9.92
CA LEU A 134 3.53 -5.02 -11.34
C LEU A 134 4.88 -5.71 -11.57
N LYS A 135 5.89 -5.45 -10.72
CA LYS A 135 7.18 -6.15 -10.82
C LYS A 135 7.05 -7.65 -10.58
N ILE A 136 6.22 -8.03 -9.62
CA ILE A 136 5.96 -9.44 -9.29
C ILE A 136 5.26 -10.10 -10.48
N ASP A 137 4.18 -9.50 -10.97
CA ASP A 137 3.41 -9.99 -12.12
C ASP A 137 4.27 -10.11 -13.38
N GLU A 138 5.11 -9.10 -13.69
CA GLU A 138 6.08 -9.16 -14.78
C GLU A 138 7.06 -10.33 -14.63
N THR A 139 7.48 -10.64 -13.42
CA THR A 139 8.42 -11.73 -13.15
C THR A 139 7.74 -13.08 -13.32
N ILE A 140 6.53 -13.23 -12.79
CA ILE A 140 5.74 -14.46 -12.83
C ILE A 140 5.29 -14.78 -14.26
N ASN A 141 4.89 -13.77 -15.03
CA ASN A 141 4.48 -13.92 -16.44
C ASN A 141 5.60 -14.52 -17.31
N LYS A 142 6.88 -14.24 -17.01
CA LYS A 142 8.01 -14.87 -17.71
C LYS A 142 8.09 -16.38 -17.50
N TYR A 143 7.49 -16.89 -16.43
CA TYR A 143 7.38 -18.31 -16.13
C TYR A 143 6.03 -18.91 -16.54
N GLY A 144 5.16 -18.15 -17.22
CA GLY A 144 3.86 -18.62 -17.72
C GLY A 144 2.83 -18.94 -16.63
N ILE A 145 3.03 -18.40 -15.42
CA ILE A 145 2.16 -18.65 -14.27
C ILE A 145 1.05 -17.60 -14.28
N GLU A 146 -0.19 -18.07 -14.41
CA GLU A 146 -1.40 -17.24 -14.23
C GLU A 146 -2.09 -17.60 -12.92
N TYR A 147 -2.61 -16.58 -12.22
CA TYR A 147 -3.28 -16.75 -10.95
C TYR A 147 -4.48 -15.80 -10.79
N ASN A 148 -5.49 -16.25 -10.04
CA ASN A 148 -6.67 -15.47 -9.68
C ASN A 148 -6.74 -15.34 -8.15
N PRO A 149 -6.57 -14.13 -7.59
CA PRO A 149 -6.70 -13.91 -6.16
C PRO A 149 -8.16 -13.63 -5.75
N SER A 150 -8.57 -14.18 -4.61
CA SER A 150 -9.80 -13.81 -3.91
C SER A 150 -9.51 -13.63 -2.41
N PHE A 151 -10.31 -12.80 -1.75
CA PHE A 151 -10.04 -12.37 -0.38
C PHE A 151 -11.32 -12.35 0.44
N ASP A 152 -11.29 -13.07 1.56
CA ASP A 152 -12.36 -13.07 2.54
C ASP A 152 -11.87 -12.33 3.79
N PHE A 153 -12.46 -11.16 4.03
CA PHE A 153 -12.12 -10.32 5.17
C PHE A 153 -13.08 -10.60 6.31
N GLU A 154 -12.53 -11.06 7.43
CA GLU A 154 -13.31 -11.32 8.63
C GLU A 154 -13.66 -10.00 9.35
N LYS A 155 -14.47 -10.12 10.40
CA LYS A 155 -14.86 -8.96 11.22
C LYS A 155 -13.62 -8.37 11.89
N LYS A 156 -13.54 -7.04 11.91
CA LYS A 156 -12.51 -6.32 12.63
C LYS A 156 -12.75 -6.44 14.13
N ILE A 157 -11.78 -6.98 14.87
CA ILE A 157 -11.83 -7.16 16.34
C ILE A 157 -10.60 -6.46 16.93
N HIS A 158 -10.81 -5.50 17.84
CA HIS A 158 -9.73 -4.77 18.52
C HIS A 158 -8.63 -4.18 17.61
N GLY A 159 -8.99 -3.68 16.42
CA GLY A 159 -8.02 -3.12 15.47
C GLY A 159 -7.32 -4.15 14.58
N ILE A 160 -7.54 -5.44 14.82
CA ILE A 160 -7.00 -6.54 14.02
C ILE A 160 -8.10 -7.05 13.08
N GLN A 161 -7.73 -7.31 11.83
CA GLN A 161 -8.60 -7.97 10.87
C GLN A 161 -7.90 -9.20 10.30
N GLU A 162 -8.57 -10.34 10.38
CA GLU A 162 -8.13 -11.56 9.70
C GLU A 162 -8.58 -11.52 8.24
N VAL A 163 -7.69 -11.90 7.33
CA VAL A 163 -7.91 -11.94 5.89
C VAL A 163 -7.48 -13.30 5.37
N ASN A 164 -8.44 -14.07 4.88
CA ASN A 164 -8.18 -15.33 4.20
C ASN A 164 -7.92 -15.03 2.72
N VAL A 165 -6.72 -15.34 2.26
CA VAL A 165 -6.34 -15.18 0.85
C VAL A 165 -6.49 -16.52 0.16
N ASN A 166 -7.33 -16.60 -0.86
CA ASN A 166 -7.41 -17.76 -1.73
C ASN A 166 -6.79 -17.44 -3.08
N LEU A 167 -5.72 -18.14 -3.45
CA LEU A 167 -5.11 -18.06 -4.77
C LEU A 167 -5.45 -19.30 -5.59
N GLU A 168 -6.01 -19.10 -6.77
CA GLU A 168 -6.20 -20.17 -7.76
C GLU A 168 -5.17 -20.00 -8.88
N PHE A 169 -4.27 -20.98 -9.04
CA PHE A 169 -3.26 -20.96 -10.09
C PHE A 169 -3.68 -21.87 -11.24
N LYS A 170 -3.56 -21.37 -12.48
CA LYS A 170 -3.92 -22.15 -13.68
C LYS A 170 -2.81 -23.13 -14.08
N ASN A 171 -1.56 -22.70 -14.03
CA ASN A 171 -0.41 -23.40 -14.63
C ASN A 171 0.74 -23.66 -13.62
N TRP A 172 0.43 -23.77 -12.33
CA TRP A 172 1.44 -23.99 -11.28
C TRP A 172 1.19 -25.31 -10.53
N THR A 173 2.24 -25.84 -9.90
CA THR A 173 2.21 -27.14 -9.20
C THR A 173 1.18 -27.17 -8.06
N LYS A 174 0.92 -26.03 -7.42
CA LYS A 174 -0.16 -25.85 -6.44
C LYS A 174 -1.36 -25.20 -7.11
N LYS A 175 -2.46 -25.94 -7.25
CA LYS A 175 -3.68 -25.45 -7.91
C LYS A 175 -4.46 -24.43 -7.08
N ARG A 176 -4.52 -24.62 -5.76
CA ARG A 176 -5.24 -23.75 -4.82
C ARG A 176 -4.47 -23.61 -3.52
N THR A 177 -4.44 -22.41 -2.97
CA THR A 177 -3.90 -22.13 -1.63
C THR A 177 -4.84 -21.22 -0.87
N THR A 178 -5.03 -21.50 0.41
CA THR A 178 -5.77 -20.65 1.35
C THR A 178 -4.86 -20.35 2.53
N THR A 179 -4.54 -19.08 2.74
CA THR A 179 -3.64 -18.65 3.82
C THR A 179 -4.29 -17.53 4.63
N PRO A 180 -4.40 -17.68 5.97
CA PRO A 180 -4.89 -16.63 6.83
C PRO A 180 -3.79 -15.62 7.17
N TYR A 181 -4.11 -14.33 7.10
CA TYR A 181 -3.23 -13.23 7.52
C TYR A 181 -3.91 -12.34 8.57
N LYS A 182 -3.14 -11.93 9.58
CA LYS A 182 -3.56 -10.95 10.58
C LYS A 182 -3.05 -9.58 10.22
N ILE A 183 -3.94 -8.61 10.11
CA ILE A 183 -3.61 -7.27 9.64
C ILE A 183 -4.05 -6.24 10.68
N ASN A 184 -3.10 -5.41 11.09
CA ASN A 184 -3.38 -4.26 11.94
C ASN A 184 -3.98 -3.15 11.07
N CYS A 185 -5.24 -2.79 11.36
CA CYS A 185 -6.07 -1.88 10.56
C CYS A 185 -6.43 -0.60 11.31
#